data_AF-A0A1U7M6I8-F1
#
_entry.id   AF-A0A1U7M6I8-F1
#
_cell.length_a   1.000
_cell.length_b   1.000
_cell.length_c   1.000
_cell.angle_alpha   90.00
_cell.angle_beta   90.00
_cell.angle_gamma   90.00
#
_symmetry.space_group_name_H-M   'P 1'
#
loop_
_entity.id
_entity.type
_entity.pdbx_description
1 polymer ?
#
loop_
_entity_poly.entity_id
_entity_poly.type
_entity_poly.pdbx_seq_one_letter_code
_entity_poly.pdbx_strand_id
1 'polypeptide(L)'
;MKTNIELVKFVEKALKENWGYCLGTYGQVLTDSLLKSKTIQGYGVGAYNTRHKAYLNKFKGKMVSDCYGLVKGFVWPKDSKGSAKYVASQDRNQEGAFNSAKIKGSISNIPNIPGLILWMKGHAGIYIGNGEFIECVGAPIGMRKGRIQNGKVVSGSKFTHWFKDTYITYVSETPNRNPSVNTLISSLKVGDKVILSNSAIKYATGQTIPSHIKNKAYTVQQVKSDRVLLKEIMSWVFTKDLGQTSPTKTLTVGSTVKIKGSKYSTGQNIPSWVKNKTHKVSQLNKDRVLISDINSWVNKNDVEVI
;
A
#
# COMPACT_ATOMS: atom_id res chain seq x y z
N MET A 1 -8.28 16.07 7.44
CA MET A 1 -6.91 15.59 7.77
C MET A 1 -6.48 14.59 6.72
N LYS A 2 -5.18 14.50 6.44
CA LYS A 2 -4.66 13.55 5.45
C LYS A 2 -4.46 12.17 6.06
N THR A 3 -4.67 11.13 5.27
CA THR A 3 -4.64 9.73 5.75
C THR A 3 -3.31 9.04 5.48
N ASN A 4 -3.02 7.99 6.26
CA ASN A 4 -1.87 7.12 6.05
C ASN A 4 -1.88 6.43 4.67
N ILE A 5 -3.06 6.13 4.12
CA ILE A 5 -3.21 5.50 2.79
C ILE A 5 -2.86 6.47 1.66
N GLU A 6 -3.26 7.73 1.80
CA GLU A 6 -2.88 8.79 0.86
C GLU A 6 -1.37 9.08 0.93
N LEU A 7 -0.75 8.97 2.12
CA LEU A 7 0.70 9.09 2.26
C LEU A 7 1.43 8.01 1.45
N VAL A 8 0.97 6.76 1.50
CA VAL A 8 1.56 5.66 0.71
C VAL A 8 1.51 5.98 -0.77
N LYS A 9 0.33 6.35 -1.29
CA LYS A 9 0.17 6.76 -2.71
C LYS A 9 1.08 7.93 -3.08
N PHE A 10 1.24 8.89 -2.16
CA PHE A 10 2.11 10.04 -2.36
C PHE A 10 3.59 9.64 -2.50
N VAL A 11 4.10 8.78 -1.60
CA VAL A 11 5.51 8.35 -1.66
C VAL A 11 5.79 7.37 -2.80
N GLU A 12 4.82 6.54 -3.19
CA GLU A 12 4.90 5.71 -4.39
C GLU A 12 4.98 6.57 -5.66
N LYS A 13 4.18 7.63 -5.74
CA LYS A 13 4.26 8.62 -6.82
C LYS A 13 5.62 9.31 -6.83
N ALA A 14 6.12 9.76 -5.67
CA ALA A 14 7.43 10.41 -5.57
C ALA A 14 8.58 9.49 -6.02
N LEU A 15 8.51 8.19 -5.68
CA LEU A 15 9.46 7.19 -6.17
C LEU A 15 9.35 7.00 -7.68
N LYS A 16 8.12 6.85 -8.22
CA LYS A 16 7.87 6.66 -9.66
C LYS A 16 8.35 7.85 -10.49
N GLU A 17 8.16 9.07 -9.99
CA GLU A 17 8.61 10.31 -10.61
C GLU A 17 10.09 10.60 -10.38
N ASN A 18 10.78 9.73 -9.63
CA ASN A 18 12.19 9.84 -9.30
C ASN A 18 12.55 11.21 -8.71
N TRP A 19 11.89 11.58 -7.61
CA TRP A 19 12.21 12.81 -6.89
C TRP A 19 13.67 12.81 -6.41
N GLY A 20 14.29 13.99 -6.35
CA GLY A 20 15.68 14.15 -5.88
C GLY A 20 15.77 14.45 -4.40
N TYR A 21 16.91 14.15 -3.78
CA TYR A 21 17.21 14.59 -2.42
C TYR A 21 17.84 15.98 -2.40
N CYS A 22 17.16 16.96 -1.81
CA CYS A 22 17.74 18.27 -1.52
C CYS A 22 17.51 18.60 -0.04
N LEU A 23 18.60 18.75 0.73
CA LEU A 23 18.50 18.97 2.17
C LEU A 23 17.75 20.29 2.45
N GLY A 24 16.78 20.24 3.36
CA GLY A 24 15.96 21.39 3.74
C GLY A 24 14.81 21.69 2.78
N THR A 25 14.44 20.75 1.90
CA THR A 25 13.27 20.85 1.00
C THR A 25 12.20 19.84 1.38
N TYR A 26 10.96 20.06 0.94
CA TYR A 26 9.79 19.30 1.40
C TYR A 26 8.77 19.05 0.28
N GLY A 27 9.23 18.56 -0.87
CA GLY A 27 8.38 18.35 -2.05
C GLY A 27 8.13 19.65 -2.80
N GLN A 28 9.20 20.23 -3.33
CA GLN A 28 9.21 21.45 -4.14
C GLN A 28 9.90 21.19 -5.47
N VAL A 29 9.52 21.92 -6.52
CA VAL A 29 10.29 21.91 -7.78
C VAL A 29 11.63 22.59 -7.56
N LEU A 30 12.74 21.91 -7.89
CA LEU A 30 14.08 22.46 -7.78
C LEU A 30 14.35 23.47 -8.90
N THR A 31 14.12 24.74 -8.62
CA THR A 31 14.52 25.86 -9.50
C THR A 31 15.95 26.29 -9.21
N ASP A 32 16.57 27.04 -10.12
CA ASP A 32 17.89 27.65 -9.88
C ASP A 32 17.90 28.55 -8.64
N SER A 33 16.83 29.32 -8.43
CA SER A 33 16.69 30.20 -7.27
C SER A 33 16.56 29.39 -5.97
N LEU A 34 15.77 28.31 -5.98
CA LEU A 34 15.64 27.43 -4.82
C LEU A 34 16.99 26.76 -4.49
N LEU A 35 17.68 26.22 -5.50
CA LEU A 35 18.99 25.59 -5.31
C LEU A 35 20.01 26.60 -4.74
N LYS A 36 20.07 27.82 -5.29
CA LYS A 36 20.96 28.88 -4.80
C LYS A 36 20.67 29.20 -3.33
N SER A 37 19.39 29.37 -2.97
CA SER A 37 18.97 29.60 -1.59
C SER A 37 19.40 28.45 -0.67
N LYS A 38 19.21 27.20 -1.10
CA LYS A 38 19.58 26.01 -0.31
C LYS A 38 21.09 25.76 -0.21
N THR A 39 21.91 26.30 -1.12
CA THR A 39 23.37 26.23 -1.03
C THR A 39 23.99 27.24 -0.05
N ILE A 40 23.27 28.31 0.30
CA ILE A 40 23.75 29.33 1.25
C ILE A 40 23.06 29.25 2.62
N GLN A 41 22.12 28.32 2.80
CA GLN A 41 21.36 28.16 4.04
C GLN A 41 22.26 27.68 5.19
N GLY A 42 22.05 28.22 6.39
CA GLY A 42 22.75 27.82 7.62
C GLY A 42 22.41 26.39 8.10
N TYR A 43 22.85 26.06 9.33
CA TYR A 43 22.60 24.76 9.97
C TYR A 43 23.09 23.55 9.18
N GLY A 44 24.21 23.70 8.46
CA GLY A 44 24.82 22.62 7.65
C GLY A 44 24.13 22.33 6.32
N VAL A 45 22.97 22.96 6.04
CA VAL A 45 22.20 22.76 4.80
C VAL A 45 23.00 23.20 3.57
N GLY A 46 23.56 24.41 3.62
CA GLY A 46 24.34 24.98 2.53
C GLY A 46 25.59 24.17 2.21
N ALA A 47 26.33 23.76 3.25
CA ALA A 47 27.53 22.94 3.10
C ALA A 47 27.23 21.59 2.43
N TYR A 48 26.16 20.91 2.85
CA TYR A 48 25.73 19.66 2.24
C TYR A 48 25.33 19.84 0.77
N ASN A 49 24.44 20.79 0.48
CA ASN A 49 23.92 20.99 -0.87
C ASN A 49 25.01 21.49 -1.84
N THR A 50 25.98 22.27 -1.35
CA THR A 50 27.16 22.68 -2.12
C THR A 50 28.02 21.48 -2.50
N ARG A 51 28.32 20.58 -1.55
CA ARG A 51 29.06 19.34 -1.80
C ARG A 51 28.37 18.45 -2.84
N HIS A 52 27.04 18.45 -2.86
CA HIS A 52 26.23 17.60 -3.74
C HIS A 52 25.62 18.34 -4.94
N LYS A 53 26.16 19.51 -5.32
CA LYS A 53 25.63 20.34 -6.41
C LYS A 53 25.55 19.60 -7.75
N ALA A 54 26.54 18.76 -8.07
CA ALA A 54 26.53 17.95 -9.29
C ALA A 54 25.38 16.93 -9.33
N TYR A 55 25.01 16.35 -8.19
CA TYR A 55 23.82 15.52 -8.06
C TYR A 55 22.55 16.36 -8.24
N LEU A 56 22.44 17.48 -7.51
CA LEU A 56 21.26 18.35 -7.53
C LEU A 56 20.97 18.95 -8.91
N ASN A 57 22.00 19.25 -9.70
CA ASN A 57 21.84 19.75 -11.06
C ASN A 57 21.05 18.80 -11.97
N LYS A 58 21.06 17.48 -11.71
CA LYS A 58 20.28 16.47 -12.47
C LYS A 58 18.78 16.51 -12.17
N PHE A 59 18.39 17.22 -11.10
CA PHE A 59 17.01 17.34 -10.63
C PHE A 59 16.44 18.75 -10.82
N LYS A 60 17.12 19.65 -11.53
CA LYS A 60 16.53 20.95 -11.90
C LYS A 60 15.22 20.74 -12.66
N GLY A 61 14.19 21.50 -12.29
CA GLY A 61 12.83 21.36 -12.82
C GLY A 61 12.07 20.12 -12.33
N LYS A 62 12.69 19.25 -11.51
CA LYS A 62 12.03 18.10 -10.89
C LYS A 62 11.71 18.36 -9.43
N MET A 63 10.82 17.55 -8.88
CA MET A 63 10.50 17.61 -7.45
C MET A 63 11.68 17.10 -6.61
N VAL A 64 11.93 17.80 -5.51
CA VAL A 64 12.93 17.43 -4.51
C VAL A 64 12.37 17.50 -3.09
N SER A 65 12.93 16.68 -2.23
CA SER A 65 12.61 16.64 -0.81
C SER A 65 13.83 16.18 -0.02
N ASP A 66 13.91 16.54 1.27
CA ASP A 66 14.69 15.74 2.21
C ASP A 66 13.86 14.57 2.76
N CYS A 67 14.43 13.79 3.68
CA CYS A 67 13.81 12.55 4.16
C CYS A 67 12.45 12.78 4.82
N TYR A 68 12.40 13.62 5.86
CA TYR A 68 11.15 13.97 6.54
C TYR A 68 10.33 15.00 5.78
N GLY A 69 10.97 15.74 4.88
CA GLY A 69 10.34 16.60 3.88
C GLY A 69 9.31 15.87 3.03
N LEU A 70 9.38 14.53 2.89
CA LEU A 70 8.33 13.75 2.24
C LEU A 70 7.02 13.82 3.05
N VAL A 71 7.11 13.69 4.37
CA VAL A 71 5.96 13.80 5.27
C VAL A 71 5.42 15.23 5.25
N LYS A 72 6.29 16.23 5.39
CA LYS A 72 5.90 17.66 5.29
C LYS A 72 5.25 17.98 3.94
N GLY A 73 5.87 17.53 2.86
CA GLY A 73 5.39 17.69 1.51
C GLY A 73 4.05 17.01 1.26
N PHE A 74 3.76 15.94 1.98
CA PHE A 74 2.44 15.35 1.98
C PHE A 74 1.44 16.18 2.79
N VAL A 75 1.72 16.51 4.05
CA VAL A 75 0.74 17.13 4.96
C VAL A 75 0.46 18.61 4.65
N TRP A 76 1.44 19.34 4.13
CA TRP A 76 1.31 20.77 3.86
C TRP A 76 0.47 21.08 2.61
N PRO A 77 -0.20 22.24 2.58
CA PRO A 77 -0.96 22.67 1.42
C PRO A 77 -0.04 22.84 0.20
N LYS A 78 -0.61 22.63 -0.99
CA LYS A 78 0.12 22.77 -2.26
C LYS A 78 -0.13 24.13 -2.90
N ASP A 79 0.85 24.63 -3.64
CA ASP A 79 0.66 25.74 -4.58
C ASP A 79 0.03 25.27 -5.89
N SER A 80 -0.23 26.21 -6.81
CA SER A 80 -0.80 25.93 -8.12
C SER A 80 0.09 25.06 -9.01
N LYS A 81 1.37 24.90 -8.65
CA LYS A 81 2.37 24.08 -9.36
C LYS A 81 2.58 22.72 -8.66
N GLY A 82 1.80 22.40 -7.62
CA GLY A 82 1.90 21.16 -6.86
C GLY A 82 3.05 21.11 -5.84
N SER A 83 3.81 22.19 -5.65
CA SER A 83 4.84 22.30 -4.63
C SER A 83 4.22 22.54 -3.26
N ALA A 84 4.77 21.94 -2.20
CA ALA A 84 4.31 22.23 -0.84
C ALA A 84 4.66 23.67 -0.43
N LYS A 85 3.70 24.34 0.21
CA LYS A 85 3.89 25.65 0.85
C LYS A 85 4.39 25.46 2.28
N TYR A 86 5.26 26.35 2.73
CA TYR A 86 5.80 26.32 4.09
C TYR A 86 4.70 26.58 5.12
N VAL A 87 4.69 25.82 6.22
CA VAL A 87 3.76 26.01 7.34
C VAL A 87 4.55 26.00 8.65
N ALA A 88 4.88 27.19 9.16
CA ALA A 88 5.75 27.35 10.34
C ALA A 88 5.23 26.61 11.59
N SER A 89 3.92 26.65 11.84
CA SER A 89 3.29 25.99 13.01
C SER A 89 3.38 24.47 13.00
N GLN A 90 3.70 23.87 11.86
CA GLN A 90 3.85 22.42 11.69
C GLN A 90 5.29 22.01 11.41
N ASP A 91 6.24 22.96 11.35
CA ASP A 91 7.62 22.68 10.98
C ASP A 91 8.37 22.01 12.12
N ARG A 92 8.91 20.84 11.81
CA ARG A 92 9.73 20.01 12.68
C ARG A 92 10.60 19.12 11.82
N ASN A 93 11.73 18.68 12.37
CA ASN A 93 12.52 17.60 11.80
C ASN A 93 11.95 16.23 12.24
N GLN A 94 12.59 15.15 11.77
CA GLN A 94 12.20 13.80 12.13
C GLN A 94 12.39 13.49 13.62
N GLU A 95 13.39 14.08 14.30
CA GLU A 95 13.55 13.93 15.75
C GLU A 95 12.35 14.51 16.50
N GLY A 96 11.95 15.74 16.17
CA GLY A 96 10.80 16.39 16.77
C GLY A 96 9.50 15.63 16.49
N ALA A 97 9.35 15.08 15.28
CA ALA A 97 8.20 14.25 14.93
C ALA A 97 8.15 12.96 15.77
N PHE A 98 9.24 12.23 15.85
CA PHE A 98 9.34 11.00 16.65
C PHE A 98 9.13 11.24 18.15
N ASN A 99 9.68 12.32 18.68
CA ASN A 99 9.53 12.68 20.10
C ASN A 99 8.08 13.03 20.43
N SER A 100 7.40 13.77 19.56
CA SER A 100 5.98 14.13 19.75
C SER A 100 4.98 12.99 19.56
N ALA A 101 5.39 11.89 18.90
CA ALA A 101 4.49 10.79 18.59
C ALA A 101 4.11 10.01 19.86
N LYS A 102 2.80 9.86 20.08
CA LYS A 102 2.22 9.09 21.19
C LYS A 102 2.27 7.58 20.98
N ILE A 103 2.20 7.15 19.72
CA ILE A 103 2.22 5.73 19.33
C ILE A 103 3.46 5.48 18.50
N LYS A 104 4.38 4.70 19.06
CA LYS A 104 5.67 4.35 18.46
C LYS A 104 6.18 3.02 19.00
N GLY A 105 7.15 2.41 18.32
CA GLY A 105 7.73 1.15 18.74
C GLY A 105 9.02 0.81 18.01
N SER A 106 9.69 -0.25 18.47
CA SER A 106 10.87 -0.82 17.81
C SER A 106 10.51 -1.42 16.44
N ILE A 107 11.44 -1.33 15.47
CA ILE A 107 11.33 -1.96 14.16
C ILE A 107 11.15 -3.49 14.26
N SER A 108 11.63 -4.10 15.35
CA SER A 108 11.48 -5.54 15.61
C SER A 108 10.01 -5.97 15.68
N ASN A 109 9.14 -5.06 16.11
CA ASN A 109 7.72 -5.30 16.33
C ASN A 109 6.86 -4.41 15.42
N ILE A 110 7.37 -4.05 14.23
CA ILE A 110 6.61 -3.21 13.30
C ILE A 110 5.30 -3.89 12.89
N PRO A 111 4.13 -3.25 13.11
CA PRO A 111 2.87 -3.79 12.64
C PRO A 111 2.73 -3.55 11.13
N ASN A 112 1.95 -4.39 10.45
CA ASN A 112 1.66 -4.20 9.03
C ASN A 112 0.62 -3.09 8.82
N ILE A 113 0.97 -1.84 9.15
CA ILE A 113 0.14 -0.65 8.98
C ILE A 113 0.85 0.27 8.00
N PRO A 114 0.40 0.35 6.73
CA PRO A 114 0.98 1.27 5.75
C PRO A 114 0.87 2.73 6.19
N GLY A 115 1.85 3.54 5.83
CA GLY A 115 1.98 4.95 6.18
C GLY A 115 2.57 5.23 7.57
N LEU A 116 3.08 4.20 8.27
CA LEU A 116 3.93 4.43 9.44
C LEU A 116 5.23 5.13 9.04
N ILE A 117 5.67 6.07 9.87
CA ILE A 117 6.95 6.72 9.66
C ILE A 117 8.02 5.86 10.32
N LEU A 118 9.03 5.48 9.54
CA LEU A 118 10.22 4.79 10.02
C LEU A 118 11.25 5.80 10.48
N TRP A 119 11.96 5.48 11.56
CA TRP A 119 12.85 6.41 12.24
C TRP A 119 14.19 5.75 12.60
N MET A 120 15.26 6.52 12.41
CA MET A 120 16.55 6.37 13.06
C MET A 120 17.13 7.77 13.29
N LYS A 121 18.14 7.90 14.15
CA LYS A 121 18.81 9.19 14.36
C LYS A 121 19.27 9.78 13.00
N GLY A 122 18.92 11.03 12.74
CA GLY A 122 19.19 11.74 11.48
C GLY A 122 18.31 11.40 10.26
N HIS A 123 17.38 10.42 10.31
CA HIS A 123 16.70 9.97 9.09
C HIS A 123 15.28 9.42 9.28
N ALA A 124 14.45 9.57 8.24
CA ALA A 124 13.08 9.07 8.20
C ALA A 124 12.74 8.36 6.87
N GLY A 125 11.82 7.39 6.96
CA GLY A 125 11.25 6.68 5.81
C GLY A 125 9.75 6.43 6.01
N ILE A 126 9.08 5.91 5.00
CA ILE A 126 7.64 5.62 5.03
C ILE A 126 7.44 4.14 4.74
N TYR A 127 6.88 3.42 5.70
CA TYR A 127 6.49 2.03 5.52
C TYR A 127 5.27 1.93 4.61
N ILE A 128 5.35 1.10 3.57
CA ILE A 128 4.28 0.96 2.56
C ILE A 128 3.51 -0.37 2.68
N GLY A 129 3.78 -1.15 3.73
CA GLY A 129 3.14 -2.44 3.96
C GLY A 129 3.99 -3.62 3.52
N ASN A 130 3.63 -4.82 4.01
CA ASN A 130 4.19 -6.11 3.60
C ASN A 130 5.72 -6.20 3.69
N GLY A 131 6.31 -5.48 4.65
CA GLY A 131 7.75 -5.45 4.86
C GLY A 131 8.50 -4.54 3.90
N GLU A 132 7.83 -3.68 3.12
CA GLU A 132 8.47 -2.71 2.24
C GLU A 132 8.37 -1.27 2.78
N PHE A 133 9.34 -0.43 2.42
CA PHE A 133 9.30 1.01 2.70
C PHE A 133 9.93 1.82 1.57
N ILE A 134 9.60 3.10 1.54
CA ILE A 134 10.18 4.09 0.64
C ILE A 134 10.88 5.17 1.48
N GLU A 135 12.04 5.61 1.03
CA GLU A 135 12.81 6.69 1.66
C GLU A 135 13.40 7.62 0.60
N CYS A 136 13.59 8.88 0.98
CA CYS A 136 14.44 9.82 0.23
C CYS A 136 15.75 9.97 1.02
N VAL A 137 16.78 9.26 0.60
CA VAL A 137 18.10 9.28 1.24
C VAL A 137 19.02 10.27 0.53
N GLY A 138 20.02 10.76 1.26
CA GLY A 138 21.01 11.70 0.76
C GLY A 138 21.61 11.32 -0.61
N ALA A 139 22.12 12.34 -1.30
CA ALA A 139 22.90 12.17 -2.51
C ALA A 139 24.05 11.16 -2.30
N PRO A 140 24.37 10.33 -3.32
CA PRO A 140 23.86 10.40 -4.69
C PRO A 140 22.59 9.56 -4.94
N ILE A 141 21.93 9.04 -3.90
CA ILE A 141 20.91 8.01 -4.06
C ILE A 141 19.53 8.62 -4.33
N GLY A 142 19.00 9.47 -3.44
CA GLY A 142 17.63 9.98 -3.58
C GLY A 142 16.55 8.97 -3.19
N MET A 143 15.48 8.90 -3.98
CA MET A 143 14.36 7.98 -3.72
C MET A 143 14.76 6.53 -3.93
N ARG A 144 14.48 5.67 -2.95
CA ARG A 144 14.64 4.21 -3.10
C ARG A 144 13.61 3.44 -2.28
N LYS A 145 13.47 2.15 -2.62
CA LYS A 145 12.82 1.15 -1.77
C LYS A 145 13.81 0.50 -0.82
N GLY A 146 13.31 0.07 0.33
CA GLY A 146 13.99 -0.84 1.24
C GLY A 146 13.04 -1.90 1.78
N ARG A 147 13.59 -2.86 2.53
CA ARG A 147 12.86 -4.04 2.98
C ARG A 147 13.16 -4.39 4.43
N ILE A 148 12.11 -4.79 5.14
CA ILE A 148 12.10 -5.32 6.49
C ILE A 148 11.67 -6.78 6.41
N GLN A 149 12.42 -7.67 7.04
CA GLN A 149 12.10 -9.09 7.19
C GLN A 149 12.39 -9.51 8.63
N ASN A 150 11.47 -10.24 9.24
CA ASN A 150 11.64 -10.79 10.60
C ASN A 150 12.09 -9.73 11.63
N GLY A 151 11.47 -8.54 11.58
CA GLY A 151 11.78 -7.43 12.48
C GLY A 151 13.13 -6.74 12.24
N LYS A 152 13.78 -6.98 11.09
CA LYS A 152 15.08 -6.39 10.75
C LYS A 152 15.08 -5.77 9.36
N VAL A 153 15.76 -4.62 9.20
CA VAL A 153 15.95 -4.00 7.88
C VAL A 153 17.03 -4.76 7.09
N VAL A 154 16.62 -5.48 6.05
CA VAL A 154 17.50 -6.26 5.18
C VAL A 154 18.03 -5.45 3.98
N SER A 155 17.32 -4.38 3.57
CA SER A 155 17.81 -3.44 2.56
C SER A 155 17.31 -2.01 2.83
N GLY A 156 18.09 -1.01 2.39
CA GLY A 156 17.84 0.40 2.69
C GLY A 156 18.46 0.87 4.01
N SER A 157 18.02 2.04 4.50
CA SER A 157 18.54 2.63 5.74
C SER A 157 18.12 1.82 6.96
N LYS A 158 19.02 1.68 7.94
CA LYS A 158 18.86 0.82 9.12
C LYS A 158 17.95 1.46 10.18
N PHE A 159 16.70 1.71 9.81
CA PHE A 159 15.66 2.21 10.71
C PHE A 159 15.52 1.33 11.95
N THR A 160 15.41 1.95 13.11
CA THR A 160 15.37 1.28 14.42
C THR A 160 13.99 1.33 15.06
N HIS A 161 13.16 2.32 14.68
CA HIS A 161 11.83 2.51 15.24
C HIS A 161 10.82 2.86 14.15
N TRP A 162 9.54 2.80 14.53
CA TRP A 162 8.42 3.32 13.77
C TRP A 162 7.54 4.19 14.66
N PHE A 163 6.79 5.12 14.07
CA PHE A 163 5.81 5.93 14.79
C PHE A 163 4.63 6.34 13.92
N LYS A 164 3.52 6.70 14.59
CA LYS A 164 2.37 7.36 13.96
C LYS A 164 2.56 8.88 14.03
N ASP A 165 2.62 9.52 12.88
CA ASP A 165 2.74 10.98 12.78
C ASP A 165 1.48 11.68 13.30
N THR A 166 1.66 12.75 14.09
CA THR A 166 0.56 13.51 14.69
C THR A 166 -0.31 14.29 13.70
N TYR A 167 0.16 14.51 12.47
CA TYR A 167 -0.59 15.20 11.41
C TYR A 167 -1.23 14.24 10.40
N ILE A 168 -1.11 12.92 10.63
CA ILE A 168 -1.65 11.89 9.76
C ILE A 168 -2.72 11.12 10.50
N THR A 169 -3.90 11.00 9.89
CA THR A 169 -4.95 10.12 10.38
C THR A 169 -4.66 8.69 9.94
N TYR A 170 -4.46 7.80 10.91
CA TYR A 170 -4.24 6.37 10.65
C TYR A 170 -5.56 5.64 10.61
N VAL A 171 -6.07 5.45 9.39
CA VAL A 171 -7.21 4.59 9.13
C VAL A 171 -6.71 3.20 8.76
N SER A 172 -7.49 2.17 9.09
CA SER A 172 -7.30 0.87 8.44
C SER A 172 -7.48 1.07 6.93
N GLU A 173 -6.67 0.39 6.11
CA GLU A 173 -7.03 0.23 4.70
C GLU A 173 -8.47 -0.25 4.65
N THR A 174 -9.38 0.59 4.18
CA THR A 174 -10.58 0.07 3.57
C THR A 174 -10.12 -0.49 2.24
N PRO A 175 -10.01 -1.82 2.06
CA PRO A 175 -10.05 -2.36 0.72
C PRO A 175 -11.35 -1.81 0.15
N ASN A 176 -11.23 -1.05 -0.94
CA ASN A 176 -12.32 -0.51 -1.76
C ASN A 176 -13.71 -0.82 -1.16
N ARG A 177 -14.26 0.12 -0.35
CA ARG A 177 -15.43 -0.11 0.52
C ARG A 177 -16.56 -0.77 -0.25
N ASN A 178 -16.68 -2.09 -0.11
CA ASN A 178 -17.96 -2.74 -0.23
C ASN A 178 -18.62 -2.53 1.15
N PRO A 179 -19.76 -1.80 1.24
CA PRO A 179 -20.42 -1.49 2.51
C PRO A 179 -20.80 -2.70 3.37
N SER A 180 -20.68 -3.91 2.84
CA SER A 180 -21.07 -5.16 3.48
C SER A 180 -20.25 -5.54 4.71
N VAL A 181 -18.98 -5.12 4.85
CA VAL A 181 -18.05 -5.65 5.90
C VAL A 181 -18.30 -5.11 7.32
N ASN A 182 -18.80 -3.90 7.49
CA ASN A 182 -19.14 -3.39 8.83
C ASN A 182 -20.53 -3.85 9.33
N THR A 183 -21.43 -4.26 8.43
CA THR A 183 -22.70 -4.92 8.80
C THR A 183 -22.49 -6.39 9.19
N LEU A 184 -21.30 -6.91 8.92
CA LEU A 184 -20.92 -8.32 8.93
C LEU A 184 -20.48 -8.80 10.30
N ILE A 185 -19.70 -7.98 11.01
CA ILE A 185 -19.13 -8.37 12.32
C ILE A 185 -20.23 -8.42 13.40
N SER A 186 -21.32 -7.68 13.23
CA SER A 186 -22.50 -7.74 14.11
C SER A 186 -23.55 -8.79 13.69
N SER A 187 -23.35 -9.53 12.59
CA SER A 187 -24.36 -10.46 12.04
C SER A 187 -23.88 -11.89 11.78
N LEU A 188 -22.59 -12.21 12.03
CA LEU A 188 -22.08 -13.58 11.90
C LEU A 188 -22.77 -14.53 12.88
N LYS A 189 -23.35 -15.60 12.34
CA LYS A 189 -24.01 -16.66 13.12
C LYS A 189 -23.44 -18.04 12.79
N VAL A 190 -23.67 -18.97 13.71
CA VAL A 190 -23.38 -20.39 13.47
C VAL A 190 -24.09 -20.85 12.20
N GLY A 191 -23.35 -21.55 11.34
CA GLY A 191 -23.83 -22.03 10.03
C GLY A 191 -23.46 -21.14 8.84
N ASP A 192 -23.01 -19.90 9.05
CA ASP A 192 -22.59 -19.02 7.95
C ASP A 192 -21.36 -19.60 7.23
N LYS A 193 -21.28 -19.39 5.90
CA LYS A 193 -20.07 -19.69 5.12
C LYS A 193 -19.20 -18.44 4.99
N VAL A 194 -17.92 -18.58 5.34
CA VAL A 194 -16.91 -17.53 5.34
C VAL A 194 -15.65 -17.98 4.62
N ILE A 195 -14.93 -17.05 3.99
CA ILE A 195 -13.66 -17.32 3.32
C ILE A 195 -12.52 -16.92 4.25
N LEU A 196 -11.59 -17.82 4.52
CA LEU A 196 -10.37 -17.47 5.24
C LEU A 196 -9.42 -16.70 4.32
N SER A 197 -9.09 -15.46 4.66
CA SER A 197 -8.27 -14.59 3.79
C SER A 197 -6.87 -15.15 3.54
N ASN A 198 -6.32 -14.90 2.34
CA ASN A 198 -4.91 -15.16 2.03
C ASN A 198 -3.94 -14.41 2.95
N SER A 199 -4.36 -13.25 3.47
CA SER A 199 -3.57 -12.43 4.38
C SER A 199 -3.51 -12.97 5.81
N ALA A 200 -4.34 -13.97 6.15
CA ALA A 200 -4.36 -14.56 7.48
C ALA A 200 -3.03 -15.28 7.76
N ILE A 201 -2.36 -14.94 8.87
CA ILE A 201 -1.02 -15.47 9.19
C ILE A 201 -1.10 -16.56 10.25
N LYS A 202 -1.82 -16.30 11.34
CA LYS A 202 -1.91 -17.20 12.49
C LYS A 202 -3.36 -17.50 12.83
N TYR A 203 -3.62 -18.73 13.25
CA TYR A 203 -4.83 -19.06 13.97
C TYR A 203 -4.90 -18.23 15.27
N ALA A 204 -6.10 -18.08 15.82
CA ALA A 204 -6.29 -17.40 17.11
C ALA A 204 -5.66 -18.19 18.28
N THR A 205 -5.29 -19.45 18.04
CA THR A 205 -4.52 -20.34 18.92
C THR A 205 -3.00 -20.21 18.76
N GLY A 206 -2.52 -19.37 17.82
CA GLY A 206 -1.11 -18.98 17.69
C GLY A 206 -0.30 -19.73 16.64
N GLN A 207 -0.76 -20.90 16.16
CA GLN A 207 -0.11 -21.65 15.09
C GLN A 207 -0.23 -20.91 13.75
N THR A 208 0.76 -21.09 12.88
CA THR A 208 0.73 -20.54 11.52
C THR A 208 -0.33 -21.24 10.69
N ILE A 209 -1.11 -20.46 9.93
CA ILE A 209 -2.12 -20.99 9.01
C ILE A 209 -1.41 -21.52 7.75
N PRO A 210 -1.54 -22.81 7.43
CA PRO A 210 -0.99 -23.35 6.19
C PRO A 210 -1.61 -22.69 4.97
N SER A 211 -0.82 -22.46 3.92
CA SER A 211 -1.29 -21.83 2.67
C SER A 211 -2.48 -22.55 2.05
N HIS A 212 -2.53 -23.88 2.11
CA HIS A 212 -3.61 -24.70 1.56
C HIS A 212 -4.95 -24.57 2.31
N ILE A 213 -4.98 -23.89 3.47
CA ILE A 213 -6.19 -23.58 4.24
C ILE A 213 -6.76 -22.20 3.85
N LYS A 214 -5.99 -21.37 3.16
CA LYS A 214 -6.42 -20.00 2.81
C LYS A 214 -7.24 -19.97 1.54
N ASN A 215 -8.01 -18.91 1.35
CA ASN A 215 -8.92 -18.66 0.24
C ASN A 215 -9.96 -19.77 0.00
N LYS A 216 -10.30 -20.50 1.06
CA LYS A 216 -11.34 -21.54 1.06
C LYS A 216 -12.53 -21.10 1.88
N ALA A 217 -13.69 -21.56 1.47
CA ALA A 217 -14.93 -21.38 2.22
C ALA A 217 -15.00 -22.41 3.35
N TYR A 218 -15.41 -21.93 4.53
CA TYR A 218 -15.55 -22.69 5.75
C TYR A 218 -16.88 -22.36 6.42
N THR A 219 -17.42 -23.32 7.16
CA THR A 219 -18.66 -23.16 7.92
C THR A 219 -18.34 -22.69 9.33
N VAL A 220 -19.01 -21.63 9.78
CA VAL A 220 -18.90 -21.13 11.15
C VAL A 220 -19.56 -22.14 12.10
N GLN A 221 -18.77 -22.71 13.01
CA GLN A 221 -19.23 -23.66 14.03
C GLN A 221 -19.55 -22.96 15.36
N GLN A 222 -18.79 -21.91 15.70
CA GLN A 222 -18.99 -21.09 16.91
C GLN A 222 -18.54 -19.65 16.65
N VAL A 223 -19.16 -18.69 17.34
CA VAL A 223 -18.85 -17.26 17.24
C VAL A 223 -18.48 -16.71 18.60
N LYS A 224 -17.41 -15.91 18.65
CA LYS A 224 -17.02 -15.05 19.77
C LYS A 224 -16.86 -13.62 19.25
N SER A 225 -16.68 -12.66 20.16
CA SER A 225 -16.56 -11.24 19.81
C SER A 225 -15.42 -10.95 18.81
N ASP A 226 -14.30 -11.65 18.90
CA ASP A 226 -13.09 -11.38 18.09
C ASP A 226 -12.70 -12.53 17.13
N ARG A 227 -13.37 -13.68 17.20
CA ARG A 227 -12.97 -14.91 16.50
C ARG A 227 -14.13 -15.87 16.24
N VAL A 228 -13.96 -16.76 15.29
CA VAL A 228 -14.90 -17.87 15.01
C VAL A 228 -14.16 -19.21 14.97
N LEU A 229 -14.88 -20.28 15.28
CA LEU A 229 -14.42 -21.65 15.05
C LEU A 229 -14.88 -22.09 13.66
N LEU A 230 -13.96 -22.55 12.82
CA LEU A 230 -14.28 -23.08 11.49
C LEU A 230 -14.45 -24.60 11.55
N LYS A 231 -15.61 -25.11 11.11
CA LYS A 231 -16.04 -26.51 11.24
C LYS A 231 -15.08 -27.48 10.58
N GLU A 232 -14.66 -27.20 9.35
CA GLU A 232 -13.91 -28.15 8.52
C GLU A 232 -12.43 -28.28 8.94
N ILE A 233 -11.92 -27.35 9.75
CA ILE A 233 -10.52 -27.36 10.22
C ILE A 233 -10.41 -27.33 11.74
N MET A 234 -11.54 -27.28 12.45
CA MET A 234 -11.65 -27.24 13.90
C MET A 234 -10.68 -26.26 14.57
N SER A 235 -10.48 -25.10 13.95
CA SER A 235 -9.50 -24.11 14.39
C SER A 235 -10.12 -22.73 14.49
N TRP A 236 -9.71 -21.99 15.53
CA TRP A 236 -10.14 -20.62 15.74
C TRP A 236 -9.40 -19.66 14.84
N VAL A 237 -10.12 -18.76 14.17
CA VAL A 237 -9.55 -17.69 13.33
C VAL A 237 -10.17 -16.36 13.73
N PHE A 238 -9.42 -15.27 13.62
CA PHE A 238 -9.94 -13.95 13.96
C PHE A 238 -10.99 -13.51 12.94
N THR A 239 -12.05 -12.85 13.39
CA THR A 239 -13.13 -12.35 12.52
C THR A 239 -12.61 -11.38 11.46
N LYS A 240 -11.58 -10.58 11.79
CA LYS A 240 -10.88 -9.69 10.85
C LYS A 240 -10.19 -10.40 9.68
N ASP A 241 -9.87 -11.69 9.84
CA ASP A 241 -9.18 -12.51 8.85
C ASP A 241 -10.18 -13.26 7.95
N LEU A 242 -11.48 -13.03 8.13
CA LEU A 242 -12.57 -13.61 7.35
C LEU A 242 -13.08 -12.60 6.31
N GLY A 243 -13.30 -13.08 5.09
CA GLY A 243 -14.22 -12.46 4.15
C GLY A 243 -15.56 -13.20 4.20
N GLN A 244 -16.68 -12.52 3.94
CA GLN A 244 -17.91 -13.25 3.59
C GLN A 244 -17.71 -13.89 2.21
N THR A 245 -18.37 -15.03 1.97
CA THR A 245 -18.74 -15.35 0.60
C THR A 245 -19.65 -14.21 0.15
N SER A 246 -19.14 -13.24 -0.61
CA SER A 246 -20.01 -12.43 -1.45
C SER A 246 -20.87 -13.41 -2.25
N PRO A 247 -22.15 -13.09 -2.52
CA PRO A 247 -22.93 -13.94 -3.42
C PRO A 247 -22.07 -14.17 -4.64
N THR A 248 -21.81 -15.46 -4.94
CA THR A 248 -21.05 -15.88 -6.11
C THR A 248 -21.58 -15.00 -7.24
N LYS A 249 -20.73 -14.14 -7.83
CA LYS A 249 -21.17 -13.32 -8.94
C LYS A 249 -21.57 -14.30 -10.02
N THR A 250 -22.86 -14.57 -10.12
CA THR A 250 -23.39 -15.58 -11.02
C THR A 250 -23.10 -15.06 -12.41
N LEU A 251 -22.26 -15.81 -13.11
CA LEU A 251 -21.96 -15.54 -14.49
C LEU A 251 -23.27 -15.67 -15.30
N THR A 252 -23.81 -14.53 -15.74
CA THR A 252 -25.02 -14.42 -16.57
C THR A 252 -24.69 -13.72 -17.90
N VAL A 253 -25.57 -13.85 -18.89
CA VAL A 253 -25.48 -13.05 -20.12
C VAL A 253 -25.55 -11.55 -19.74
N GLY A 254 -24.64 -10.75 -20.29
CA GLY A 254 -24.47 -9.34 -19.93
C GLY A 254 -23.42 -9.08 -18.84
N SER A 255 -22.92 -10.12 -18.16
CA SER A 255 -21.84 -9.98 -17.17
C SER A 255 -20.58 -9.38 -17.78
N THR A 256 -19.84 -8.59 -16.99
CA THR A 256 -18.49 -8.16 -17.34
C THR A 256 -17.49 -9.12 -16.72
N VAL A 257 -16.60 -9.67 -17.54
CA VAL A 257 -15.64 -10.70 -17.13
C VAL A 257 -14.23 -10.33 -17.52
N LYS A 258 -13.25 -10.84 -16.76
CA LYS A 258 -11.82 -10.74 -17.06
C LYS A 258 -11.29 -12.10 -17.46
N ILE A 259 -10.66 -12.19 -18.63
CA ILE A 259 -10.14 -13.46 -19.16
C ILE A 259 -8.77 -13.75 -18.57
N LYS A 260 -8.62 -14.88 -17.88
CA LYS A 260 -7.37 -15.36 -17.25
C LYS A 260 -6.70 -16.48 -18.04
N GLY A 261 -7.49 -17.23 -18.81
CA GLY A 261 -7.01 -18.34 -19.64
C GLY A 261 -5.96 -17.92 -20.66
N SER A 262 -5.21 -18.91 -21.15
CA SER A 262 -4.22 -18.75 -22.22
C SER A 262 -4.75 -19.16 -23.60
N LYS A 263 -5.87 -19.90 -23.67
CA LYS A 263 -6.45 -20.42 -24.91
C LYS A 263 -7.95 -20.16 -24.99
N TYR A 264 -8.43 -19.90 -26.20
CA TYR A 264 -9.85 -19.96 -26.51
C TYR A 264 -10.35 -21.41 -26.44
N SER A 265 -11.66 -21.58 -26.39
CA SER A 265 -12.29 -22.91 -26.43
C SER A 265 -12.02 -23.66 -27.74
N THR A 266 -11.67 -22.93 -28.79
CA THR A 266 -11.29 -23.43 -30.11
C THR A 266 -9.79 -23.80 -30.20
N GLY A 267 -9.02 -23.60 -29.13
CA GLY A 267 -7.63 -24.03 -29.00
C GLY A 267 -6.56 -22.99 -29.38
N GLN A 268 -6.93 -21.91 -30.08
CA GLN A 268 -6.01 -20.81 -30.40
C GLN A 268 -5.58 -20.06 -29.14
N ASN A 269 -4.37 -19.52 -29.16
CA ASN A 269 -3.86 -18.71 -28.06
C ASN A 269 -4.64 -17.38 -27.93
N ILE A 270 -4.92 -17.00 -26.69
CA ILE A 270 -5.54 -15.70 -26.40
C ILE A 270 -4.47 -14.61 -26.53
N PRO A 271 -4.68 -13.60 -27.39
CA PRO A 271 -3.74 -12.48 -27.52
C PRO A 271 -3.62 -11.68 -26.22
N SER A 272 -2.47 -11.01 -26.05
CA SER A 272 -2.20 -10.15 -24.89
C SER A 272 -3.20 -8.99 -24.73
N TRP A 273 -3.81 -8.53 -25.83
CA TRP A 273 -4.83 -7.48 -25.81
C TRP A 273 -6.20 -7.95 -25.31
N VAL A 274 -6.43 -9.27 -25.26
CA VAL A 274 -7.64 -9.90 -24.69
C VAL A 274 -7.37 -10.39 -23.26
N LYS A 275 -6.19 -10.96 -23.03
CA LYS A 275 -5.84 -11.52 -21.73
C LYS A 275 -5.77 -10.43 -20.64
N ASN A 276 -6.36 -10.71 -19.50
CA ASN A 276 -6.46 -9.80 -18.35
C ASN A 276 -7.15 -8.46 -18.66
N LYS A 277 -7.91 -8.37 -19.75
CA LYS A 277 -8.81 -7.25 -20.03
C LYS A 277 -10.25 -7.63 -19.71
N THR A 278 -11.09 -6.61 -19.56
CA THR A 278 -12.50 -6.76 -19.23
C THR A 278 -13.32 -6.78 -20.50
N HIS A 279 -14.21 -7.76 -20.60
CA HIS A 279 -15.05 -7.98 -21.76
C HIS A 279 -16.49 -8.30 -21.34
N LYS A 280 -17.45 -8.11 -22.24
CA LYS A 280 -18.85 -8.43 -21.95
C LYS A 280 -19.21 -9.83 -22.43
N VAL A 281 -20.05 -10.51 -21.67
CA VAL A 281 -20.60 -11.81 -22.02
C VAL A 281 -21.83 -11.63 -22.88
N SER A 282 -21.81 -12.14 -24.11
CA SER A 282 -22.97 -12.14 -25.00
C SER A 282 -23.79 -13.44 -24.92
N GLN A 283 -23.15 -14.58 -24.63
CA GLN A 283 -23.83 -15.88 -24.50
C GLN A 283 -23.14 -16.77 -23.48
N LEU A 284 -23.91 -17.72 -22.94
CA LEU A 284 -23.43 -18.77 -22.05
C LEU A 284 -23.82 -20.13 -22.60
N ASN A 285 -22.90 -21.08 -22.49
CA ASN A 285 -23.15 -22.51 -22.69
C ASN A 285 -22.75 -23.24 -21.39
N LYS A 286 -22.91 -24.57 -21.30
CA LYS A 286 -22.62 -25.37 -20.10
C LYS A 286 -21.26 -25.04 -19.49
N ASP A 287 -20.19 -25.07 -20.30
CA ASP A 287 -18.81 -24.92 -19.83
C ASP A 287 -18.07 -23.71 -20.44
N ARG A 288 -18.74 -22.94 -21.32
CA ARG A 288 -18.12 -21.88 -22.12
C ARG A 288 -18.90 -20.57 -22.06
N VAL A 289 -18.20 -19.48 -22.38
CA VAL A 289 -18.70 -18.10 -22.38
C VAL A 289 -18.33 -17.44 -23.70
N LEU A 290 -19.30 -16.84 -24.39
CA LEU A 290 -19.05 -16.05 -25.59
C LEU A 290 -18.77 -14.60 -25.20
N ILE A 291 -17.65 -14.09 -25.71
CA ILE A 291 -17.20 -12.73 -25.44
C ILE A 291 -17.64 -11.82 -26.59
N SER A 292 -18.42 -10.79 -26.28
CA SER A 292 -19.13 -9.97 -27.28
C SER A 292 -18.24 -9.28 -28.29
N ASP A 293 -17.12 -8.76 -27.83
CA ASP A 293 -16.26 -7.81 -28.52
C ASP A 293 -15.16 -8.50 -29.33
N ILE A 294 -15.01 -9.81 -29.17
CA ILE A 294 -14.07 -10.66 -29.92
C ILE A 294 -14.76 -11.87 -30.58
N ASN A 295 -16.08 -11.98 -30.40
CA ASN A 295 -16.94 -13.05 -30.90
C ASN A 295 -16.32 -14.46 -30.76
N SER A 296 -15.71 -14.73 -29.61
CA SER A 296 -14.95 -15.96 -29.36
C SER A 296 -15.32 -16.59 -28.02
N TRP A 297 -15.29 -17.93 -27.98
CA TRP A 297 -15.63 -18.72 -26.80
C TRP A 297 -14.42 -18.93 -25.88
N VAL A 298 -14.62 -18.75 -24.58
CA VAL A 298 -13.63 -19.03 -23.53
C VAL A 298 -14.23 -19.97 -22.49
N ASN A 299 -13.43 -20.83 -21.85
CA ASN A 299 -13.93 -21.69 -20.79
C ASN A 299 -14.39 -20.85 -19.59
N LYS A 300 -15.47 -21.27 -18.92
CA LYS A 300 -15.96 -20.61 -17.70
C LYS A 300 -14.93 -20.55 -16.58
N ASN A 301 -14.08 -21.58 -16.47
CA ASN A 301 -13.01 -21.64 -15.47
C ASN A 301 -11.87 -20.64 -15.74
N ASP A 302 -11.82 -20.10 -16.96
CA ASP A 302 -10.79 -19.17 -17.42
C ASP A 302 -11.27 -17.71 -17.36
N VAL A 303 -12.42 -17.43 -16.75
CA VAL A 303 -12.97 -16.07 -16.61
C VAL A 303 -13.30 -15.73 -15.17
N GLU A 304 -13.05 -14.47 -14.80
CA GLU A 304 -13.36 -13.90 -13.50
C GLU A 304 -14.47 -12.84 -13.67
N VAL A 305 -15.63 -13.00 -13.03
CA VAL A 305 -16.72 -12.01 -13.08
C VAL A 305 -16.33 -10.77 -12.26
N ILE A 306 -16.37 -9.59 -12.88
CA ILE A 306 -15.91 -8.32 -12.30
C ILE A 306 -17.02 -7.54 -11.61
#